data_AF-A0A7S0AKI1-F1
#
_entry.id   AF-A0A7S0AKI1-F1
#
_cell.length_a   1.000
_cell.length_b   1.000
_cell.length_c   1.000
_cell.angle_alpha   90.00
_cell.angle_beta   90.00
_cell.angle_gamma   90.00
#
_symmetry.space_group_name_H-M   'P 1'
#
loop_
_entity.id
_entity.type
_entity.pdbx_description
1 polymer ?
#
loop_
_entity_poly.entity_id
_entity_poly.type
_entity_poly.pdbx_seq_one_letter_code
_entity_poly.pdbx_strand_id
1 'polypeptide(L)'
;KMFVMLPVMLAARKIDGENPDTVYLLRCAYGTVQAVIVLLVAYIYISSRAVSSGKDKDRLIYVPPPPVPFEAPDTKKKYTEKKFGAHVASQATSLLGSTLFGICMTVGLHYYKGMIVGLAIQSIMGPLNLVENALAKSVLMGGGLGEGVAD
;
A
#
# COMPACT_ATOMS: atom_id res chain seq x y z
N LYS A 1 11.96 -5.05 -3.69
CA LYS A 1 11.15 -4.58 -4.84
C LYS A 1 11.63 -5.11 -6.21
N MET A 2 12.78 -4.71 -6.75
CA MET A 2 13.17 -5.07 -8.13
C MET A 2 13.28 -6.57 -8.41
N PHE A 3 13.80 -7.36 -7.46
CA PHE A 3 13.93 -8.82 -7.58
C PHE A 3 12.59 -9.56 -7.74
N VAL A 4 11.48 -9.02 -7.21
CA VAL A 4 10.16 -9.64 -7.33
C VAL A 4 9.37 -9.03 -8.49
N MET A 5 9.56 -7.73 -8.75
CA MET A 5 8.87 -7.01 -9.83
C MET A 5 9.22 -7.57 -11.21
N LEU A 6 10.50 -7.84 -11.49
CA LEU A 6 10.94 -8.29 -12.82
C LEU A 6 10.35 -9.66 -13.21
N PRO A 7 10.43 -10.72 -12.38
CA PRO A 7 9.76 -11.98 -12.67
C PRO A 7 8.25 -11.83 -12.86
N VAL A 8 7.58 -11.03 -12.03
CA VAL A 8 6.13 -10.80 -12.11
C VAL A 8 5.75 -10.15 -13.44
N MET A 9 6.48 -9.11 -13.88
CA MET A 9 6.23 -8.46 -15.16
C MET A 9 6.48 -9.37 -16.37
N LEU A 10 7.49 -10.23 -16.30
CA LEU A 10 7.81 -11.18 -17.37
C LEU A 10 6.77 -12.31 -17.43
N ALA A 11 6.34 -12.84 -16.28
CA ALA A 11 5.29 -13.85 -16.19
C ALA A 11 3.94 -13.31 -16.65
N ALA A 12 3.58 -12.09 -16.24
CA ALA A 12 2.31 -11.46 -16.62
C ALA A 12 2.18 -11.24 -18.14
N ARG A 13 3.29 -11.00 -18.85
CA ARG A 13 3.31 -10.89 -20.32
C ARG A 13 3.07 -12.21 -21.05
N LYS A 14 3.22 -13.35 -20.37
CA LYS A 14 2.97 -14.68 -20.94
C LYS A 14 1.53 -15.15 -20.75
N ILE A 15 0.69 -14.36 -20.08
CA ILE A 15 -0.72 -14.69 -19.89
C ILE A 15 -1.45 -14.49 -21.22
N ASP A 16 -2.20 -15.52 -21.63
CA ASP A 16 -3.11 -15.45 -22.77
C ASP A 16 -4.26 -14.49 -22.44
N GLY A 17 -4.28 -13.35 -23.10
CA GLY A 17 -5.31 -12.32 -22.93
C GLY A 17 -6.49 -12.44 -23.89
N GLU A 18 -6.45 -13.40 -24.81
CA GLU A 18 -7.49 -13.61 -25.83
C GLU A 18 -8.47 -14.70 -25.40
N ASN A 19 -8.02 -15.69 -24.63
CA ASN A 19 -8.88 -16.73 -24.09
C ASN A 19 -9.84 -16.18 -23.00
N PRO A 20 -11.17 -16.23 -23.20
CA PRO A 20 -12.14 -15.68 -22.26
C PRO A 20 -12.09 -16.31 -20.86
N ASP A 21 -11.73 -17.59 -20.75
CA ASP A 21 -11.63 -18.29 -19.47
C ASP A 21 -10.45 -17.76 -18.65
N THR A 22 -9.31 -17.52 -19.29
CA THR A 22 -8.12 -16.93 -18.66
C THR A 22 -8.42 -15.52 -18.14
N VAL A 23 -9.12 -14.71 -18.94
CA VAL A 23 -9.51 -13.34 -18.54
C VAL A 23 -10.49 -13.37 -17.37
N TYR A 24 -11.47 -14.26 -17.40
CA TYR A 24 -12.44 -14.40 -16.31
C TYR A 24 -11.75 -14.81 -15.01
N LEU A 25 -10.89 -15.83 -15.05
CA LEU A 25 -10.14 -16.28 -13.88
C LEU A 25 -9.26 -15.15 -13.32
N LEU A 26 -8.63 -14.36 -14.19
CA LEU A 26 -7.79 -13.24 -13.76
C LEU A 26 -8.61 -12.12 -13.09
N ARG A 27 -9.84 -11.85 -13.57
CA ARG A 27 -10.76 -10.90 -12.91
C ARG A 27 -11.14 -11.39 -11.52
N CYS A 28 -11.42 -12.69 -11.36
CA CYS A 28 -11.70 -13.29 -10.05
C CYS A 28 -10.49 -13.20 -9.12
N ALA A 29 -9.30 -13.53 -9.60
CA ALA A 29 -8.05 -13.44 -8.82
C ALA A 29 -7.78 -11.99 -8.39
N TYR A 30 -7.89 -11.03 -9.31
CA TYR A 30 -7.73 -9.62 -8.99
C TYR A 30 -8.79 -9.14 -8.00
N GLY A 31 -10.06 -9.46 -8.23
CA GLY A 31 -11.17 -9.05 -7.36
C GLY A 31 -11.02 -9.58 -5.93
N THR A 32 -10.64 -10.85 -5.77
CA THR A 32 -10.42 -11.45 -4.44
C THR A 32 -9.23 -10.81 -3.72
N VAL A 33 -8.11 -10.61 -4.42
CA VAL A 33 -6.94 -9.92 -3.84
C VAL A 33 -7.27 -8.49 -3.43
N GLN A 34 -7.94 -7.72 -4.30
CA GLN A 34 -8.30 -6.34 -3.97
C GLN A 34 -9.32 -6.25 -2.83
N ALA A 35 -10.26 -7.19 -2.74
CA ALA A 35 -11.18 -7.25 -1.61
C ALA A 35 -10.42 -7.41 -0.28
N VAL A 36 -9.44 -8.33 -0.23
CA VAL A 36 -8.58 -8.52 0.96
C VAL A 36 -7.78 -7.26 1.27
N ILE A 37 -7.16 -6.63 0.26
CA ILE A 37 -6.40 -5.39 0.43
C ILE A 37 -7.27 -4.28 0.99
N VAL A 38 -8.47 -4.07 0.45
CA VAL A 38 -9.40 -3.03 0.90
C VAL A 38 -9.82 -3.27 2.35
N LEU A 39 -10.10 -4.52 2.74
CA LEU A 39 -10.42 -4.86 4.12
C LEU A 39 -9.25 -4.55 5.07
N LEU A 40 -8.02 -4.93 4.69
CA LEU A 40 -6.82 -4.64 5.49
C LEU A 40 -6.55 -3.14 5.60
N VAL A 41 -6.67 -2.40 4.50
CA VAL A 41 -6.48 -0.94 4.48
C VAL A 41 -7.56 -0.24 5.30
N ALA A 42 -8.81 -0.72 5.25
CA ALA A 42 -9.89 -0.22 6.10
C ALA A 42 -9.60 -0.47 7.59
N TYR A 43 -9.14 -1.67 7.95
CA TYR A 43 -8.72 -1.99 9.31
C TYR A 43 -7.55 -1.09 9.79
N ILE A 44 -6.53 -0.91 8.95
CA ILE A 44 -5.41 0.00 9.21
C ILE A 44 -5.91 1.43 9.39
N TYR A 45 -6.84 1.89 8.56
CA TYR A 45 -7.40 3.23 8.63
C TYR A 45 -8.15 3.47 9.95
N ILE A 46 -9.02 2.55 10.35
CA ILE A 46 -9.78 2.63 11.61
C ILE A 46 -8.83 2.60 12.81
N SER A 47 -7.87 1.66 12.82
CA SER A 47 -6.87 1.53 13.89
C SER A 47 -6.00 2.78 14.02
N SER A 48 -5.56 3.33 12.89
CA SER A 48 -4.77 4.57 12.83
C SER A 48 -5.56 5.77 13.33
N ARG A 49 -6.88 5.81 13.05
CA ARG A 49 -7.77 6.86 13.55
C ARG A 49 -7.92 6.79 15.07
N ALA A 50 -8.13 5.60 15.63
CA ALA A 50 -8.21 5.41 17.07
C ALA A 50 -6.93 5.90 17.79
N VAL A 51 -5.75 5.54 17.27
CA VAL A 51 -4.45 6.00 17.77
C VAL A 51 -4.29 7.52 17.62
N SER A 52 -4.73 8.09 16.49
CA SER A 52 -4.61 9.54 16.25
C SER A 52 -5.42 10.41 17.21
N SER A 53 -6.47 9.84 17.83
CA SER A 53 -7.26 10.49 18.87
C SER A 53 -6.84 10.11 20.30
N GLY A 54 -5.84 9.24 20.45
CA GLY A 54 -5.39 8.70 21.73
C GLY A 54 -4.55 9.68 22.56
N LYS A 55 -4.03 9.18 23.69
CA LYS A 55 -3.23 9.94 24.66
C LYS A 55 -1.96 10.54 24.04
N ASP A 56 -1.33 9.82 23.10
CA ASP A 56 -0.07 10.22 22.46
C ASP A 56 -0.22 11.10 21.22
N LYS A 57 -1.42 11.61 20.92
CA LYS A 57 -1.69 12.39 19.69
C LYS A 57 -0.77 13.59 19.51
N ASP A 58 -0.38 14.24 20.61
CA ASP A 58 0.46 15.45 20.64
C ASP A 58 1.95 15.14 20.78
N ARG A 59 2.34 13.85 20.84
CA ARG A 59 3.75 13.45 20.81
C ARG A 59 4.42 13.95 19.54
N LEU A 60 5.56 14.61 19.69
CA LEU A 60 6.36 15.10 18.57
C LEU A 60 7.22 13.96 18.01
N ILE A 61 7.18 13.82 16.69
CA ILE A 61 7.99 12.84 15.97
C ILE A 61 8.81 13.52 14.88
N TYR A 62 10.02 13.02 14.67
CA TYR A 62 10.93 13.49 13.64
C TYR A 62 10.86 12.55 12.45
N VAL A 63 10.24 13.01 11.37
CA VAL A 63 10.03 12.20 10.17
C VAL A 63 11.13 12.50 9.16
N PRO A 64 11.88 11.49 8.67
CA PRO A 64 12.85 11.70 7.60
C PRO A 64 12.13 12.05 6.29
N PRO A 65 12.79 12.77 5.37
CA PRO A 65 12.23 13.03 4.06
C PRO A 65 12.04 11.71 3.29
N PRO A 66 11.08 11.64 2.35
CA PRO A 66 10.92 10.47 1.50
C PRO A 66 12.24 10.16 0.78
N PRO A 67 12.67 8.89 0.70
CA PRO A 67 13.89 8.53 0.01
C PRO A 67 13.78 8.92 -1.47
N VAL A 68 14.67 9.79 -1.94
CA VAL A 68 14.76 10.11 -3.37
C VAL A 68 15.66 9.09 -4.07
N PRO A 69 15.26 8.56 -5.24
CA PRO A 69 16.16 7.73 -6.04
C PRO A 69 17.44 8.50 -6.39
N PHE A 70 18.60 7.87 -6.25
CA PHE A 70 19.91 8.43 -6.60
C PHE A 70 20.42 9.58 -5.71
N GLU A 71 19.94 9.69 -4.46
CA GLU A 71 20.52 10.64 -3.50
C GLU A 71 21.98 10.29 -3.20
N ALA A 72 22.87 11.29 -3.20
CA ALA A 72 24.27 11.10 -2.84
C ALA A 72 24.37 10.61 -1.38
N PRO A 73 25.27 9.64 -1.06
CA PRO A 73 25.37 9.02 0.26
C PRO A 73 25.50 10.02 1.43
N ASP A 74 26.04 11.21 1.17
CA ASP A 74 26.36 12.23 2.19
C ASP A 74 25.33 13.36 2.32
N THR A 75 24.14 13.22 1.72
CA THR A 75 23.11 14.26 1.81
C THR A 75 22.47 14.24 3.21
N LYS A 76 22.68 15.32 4.00
CA LYS A 76 22.10 15.45 5.35
C LYS A 76 20.57 15.41 5.29
N LYS A 77 19.98 14.32 5.81
CA LYS A 77 18.53 14.15 5.93
C LYS A 77 17.95 15.22 6.85
N LYS A 78 17.20 16.17 6.30
CA LYS A 78 16.45 17.17 7.09
C LYS A 78 15.19 16.52 7.66
N TYR A 79 15.20 16.25 8.96
CA TYR A 79 14.02 15.73 9.65
C TYR A 79 12.99 16.84 9.82
N THR A 80 11.73 16.54 9.54
CA THR A 80 10.61 17.46 9.78
C THR A 80 9.88 17.03 11.04
N GLU A 81 9.68 17.97 11.94
CA GLU A 81 8.90 17.76 13.16
C GLU A 81 7.41 17.75 12.84
N LYS A 82 6.71 16.69 13.24
CA LYS A 82 5.26 16.56 13.05
C LYS A 82 4.62 16.00 14.33
N LYS A 83 3.36 16.36 14.56
CA LYS A 83 2.54 15.71 15.60
C LYS A 83 2.22 14.28 15.18
N PHE A 84 2.42 13.33 16.09
CA PHE A 84 2.23 11.90 15.85
C PHE A 84 0.82 11.59 15.33
N GLY A 85 -0.23 12.04 16.03
CA GLY A 85 -1.61 11.75 15.65
C GLY A 85 -1.97 12.30 14.27
N ALA A 86 -1.58 13.54 13.97
CA ALA A 86 -1.80 14.15 12.67
C ALA A 86 -1.05 13.43 11.55
N HIS A 87 0.18 13.00 11.82
CA HIS A 87 0.98 12.25 10.84
C HIS A 87 0.36 10.89 10.54
N VAL A 88 0.01 10.12 11.57
CA VAL A 88 -0.62 8.79 11.43
C VAL A 88 -1.95 8.89 10.67
N ALA A 89 -2.82 9.84 11.03
CA ALA A 89 -4.09 10.05 10.32
C ALA A 89 -3.90 10.46 8.85
N SER A 90 -2.91 11.30 8.56
CA SER A 90 -2.56 11.71 7.20
C SER A 90 -2.04 10.54 6.37
N GLN A 91 -1.14 9.72 6.93
CA GLN A 91 -0.61 8.52 6.28
C GLN A 91 -1.71 7.50 6.00
N ALA A 92 -2.62 7.28 6.95
CA ALA A 92 -3.76 6.39 6.78
C ALA A 92 -4.71 6.86 5.66
N THR A 93 -4.99 8.16 5.61
CA THR A 93 -5.84 8.75 4.56
C THR A 93 -5.18 8.65 3.19
N SER A 94 -3.87 8.91 3.12
CA SER A 94 -3.08 8.76 1.88
C SER A 94 -3.04 7.30 1.41
N LEU A 95 -2.86 6.34 2.32
CA LEU A 95 -2.86 4.91 2.00
C LEU A 95 -4.23 4.47 1.45
N LEU A 96 -5.33 4.86 2.11
CA LEU A 96 -6.68 4.56 1.65
C LEU A 96 -6.95 5.17 0.27
N GLY A 97 -6.69 6.47 0.12
CA GLY A 97 -6.91 7.19 -1.14
C GLY A 97 -6.09 6.62 -2.30
N SER A 98 -4.80 6.35 -2.08
CA SER A 98 -3.93 5.77 -3.11
C SER A 98 -4.31 4.33 -3.48
N THR A 99 -4.76 3.53 -2.52
CA THR A 99 -5.26 2.17 -2.77
C THR A 99 -6.51 2.19 -3.63
N LEU A 100 -7.52 2.97 -3.24
CA LEU A 100 -8.78 3.09 -3.99
C LEU A 100 -8.56 3.67 -5.38
N PHE A 101 -7.74 4.72 -5.49
CA PHE A 101 -7.38 5.29 -6.78
C PHE A 101 -6.67 4.28 -7.68
N GLY A 102 -5.71 3.51 -7.14
CA GLY A 102 -5.01 2.46 -7.87
C GLY A 102 -5.94 1.35 -8.40
N ILE A 103 -6.92 0.94 -7.58
CA ILE A 103 -7.95 -0.02 -7.99
C ILE A 103 -8.81 0.56 -9.11
N CYS A 104 -9.35 1.77 -8.92
CA CYS A 104 -10.17 2.43 -9.93
C CYS A 104 -9.42 2.62 -11.26
N MET A 105 -8.15 3.03 -11.22
CA MET A 105 -7.32 3.16 -12.41
C MET A 105 -7.08 1.82 -13.10
N THR A 106 -6.76 0.77 -12.35
CA THR A 106 -6.49 -0.56 -12.90
C THR A 106 -7.74 -1.15 -13.55
N VAL A 107 -8.88 -1.06 -12.87
CA VAL A 107 -10.18 -1.50 -13.38
C VAL A 107 -10.57 -0.68 -14.62
N GLY A 108 -10.44 0.64 -14.56
CA GLY A 108 -10.72 1.53 -15.69
C GLY A 108 -9.88 1.20 -16.93
N LEU A 109 -8.58 0.98 -16.76
CA LEU A 109 -7.69 0.58 -17.87
C LEU A 109 -8.02 -0.82 -18.40
N HIS A 110 -8.43 -1.75 -17.54
CA HIS A 110 -8.87 -3.08 -17.97
C HIS A 110 -10.14 -3.00 -18.82
N TYR A 111 -11.17 -2.27 -18.38
CA TYR A 111 -12.41 -2.10 -19.14
C TYR A 111 -12.22 -1.28 -20.42
N TYR A 112 -11.40 -0.22 -20.38
CA TYR A 112 -11.21 0.66 -21.53
C TYR A 112 -10.27 0.09 -22.60
N LYS A 113 -9.14 -0.52 -22.21
CA LYS A 113 -8.10 -1.01 -23.15
C LYS A 113 -7.89 -2.52 -23.12
N GLY A 114 -8.69 -3.29 -22.39
CA GLY A 114 -8.49 -4.73 -22.26
C GLY A 114 -7.15 -5.09 -21.58
N MET A 115 -6.61 -4.20 -20.74
CA MET A 115 -5.27 -4.40 -20.16
C MET A 115 -5.29 -5.53 -19.11
N ILE A 116 -4.89 -6.72 -19.52
CA ILE A 116 -4.90 -7.94 -18.67
C ILE A 116 -3.62 -8.05 -17.85
N VAL A 117 -2.48 -7.66 -18.42
CA VAL A 117 -1.17 -7.62 -17.74
C VAL A 117 -1.22 -6.77 -16.46
N GLY A 118 -1.99 -5.67 -16.48
CA GLY A 118 -2.17 -4.81 -15.32
C GLY A 118 -2.86 -5.50 -14.14
N LEU A 119 -3.90 -6.31 -14.41
CA LEU A 119 -4.58 -7.10 -13.38
C LEU A 119 -3.64 -8.12 -12.74
N ALA A 120 -2.84 -8.81 -13.56
CA ALA A 120 -1.89 -9.82 -13.08
C ALA A 120 -0.80 -9.21 -12.18
N ILE A 121 -0.18 -8.11 -12.62
CA ILE A 121 0.86 -7.43 -11.84
C ILE A 121 0.27 -6.92 -10.52
N GLN A 122 -0.88 -6.27 -10.54
CA GLN A 122 -1.49 -5.69 -9.33
C GLN A 122 -1.99 -6.75 -8.34
N SER A 123 -2.33 -7.95 -8.82
CA SER A 123 -2.70 -9.08 -7.95
C SER A 123 -1.53 -9.58 -7.09
N ILE A 124 -0.28 -9.29 -7.49
CA ILE A 124 0.92 -9.70 -6.73
C ILE A 124 1.58 -8.50 -6.07
N MET A 125 1.73 -7.40 -6.81
CA MET A 125 2.38 -6.19 -6.32
C MET A 125 1.53 -5.43 -5.30
N GLY A 126 0.20 -5.48 -5.40
CA GLY A 126 -0.70 -4.86 -4.43
C GLY A 126 -0.45 -5.34 -3.00
N PRO A 127 -0.51 -6.66 -2.73
CA PRO A 127 -0.21 -7.21 -1.41
C PRO A 127 1.23 -6.91 -0.94
N LEU A 128 2.22 -7.04 -1.81
CA LEU A 128 3.62 -6.76 -1.46
C LEU A 128 3.84 -5.29 -1.08
N ASN A 129 3.24 -4.36 -1.83
CA ASN A 129 3.30 -2.94 -1.53
C ASN A 129 2.63 -2.62 -0.19
N LEU A 130 1.55 -3.33 0.15
CA LEU A 130 0.88 -3.16 1.43
C LEU A 130 1.74 -3.66 2.59
N VAL A 131 2.35 -4.84 2.49
CA VAL A 131 3.22 -5.41 3.55
C VAL A 131 4.49 -4.56 3.76
N GLU A 132 5.02 -3.96 2.70
CA GLU A 132 6.17 -3.05 2.78
C GLU A 132 5.80 -1.63 3.24
N ASN A 133 4.51 -1.29 3.36
CA ASN A 133 4.09 0.01 3.84
C ASN A 133 4.37 0.14 5.34
N ALA A 134 5.08 1.20 5.74
CA ALA A 134 5.51 1.39 7.13
C ALA A 134 4.34 1.42 8.13
N LEU A 135 3.21 2.04 7.75
CA LEU A 135 2.01 2.10 8.59
C LEU A 135 1.31 0.75 8.66
N ALA A 136 1.17 0.06 7.52
CA ALA A 136 0.58 -1.27 7.51
C ALA A 136 1.41 -2.26 8.33
N LYS A 137 2.74 -2.20 8.21
CA LYS A 137 3.66 -3.05 8.98
C LYS A 137 3.54 -2.81 10.48
N SER A 138 3.46 -1.54 10.91
CA SER A 138 3.34 -1.23 12.34
C SER A 138 1.98 -1.63 12.92
N VAL A 139 0.88 -1.53 12.16
CA VAL A 139 -0.44 -2.03 12.58
C VAL A 139 -0.46 -3.56 12.61
N LEU A 140 -0.05 -4.22 11.52
CA LEU A 140 -0.27 -5.66 11.31
C LEU A 140 0.75 -6.55 12.00
N MET A 141 2.00 -6.10 12.14
CA MET A 141 3.08 -6.87 12.77
C MET A 141 3.37 -6.45 14.21
N GLY A 142 2.50 -5.64 14.83
CA GLY A 142 2.66 -5.20 16.21
C GLY A 142 3.89 -4.31 16.45
N GLY A 143 4.48 -3.73 15.40
CA GLY A 143 5.72 -2.96 15.46
C GLY A 143 5.61 -1.56 16.08
N GLY A 144 4.68 -1.36 17.03
CA GLY A 144 4.56 -0.12 17.78
C GLY A 144 3.94 1.03 17.00
N LEU A 145 2.61 1.01 16.83
CA LEU A 145 1.84 2.27 16.74
C LEU A 145 1.45 2.81 18.12
N GLY A 146 1.87 2.10 19.18
CA GLY A 146 1.73 2.50 20.56
C GLY A 146 2.22 1.38 21.48
N GLU A 147 3.53 1.33 21.78
CA GLU A 147 3.96 0.81 23.09
C GLU A 147 3.33 1.72 24.16
N GLY A 148 2.07 1.42 24.48
CA GLY A 148 1.14 2.29 25.20
C GLY A 148 -0.33 1.85 25.10
N VAL A 149 -0.64 0.74 24.41
CA VAL A 149 -1.95 0.08 24.51
C VAL A 149 -1.77 -1.31 25.12
N ALA A 150 -2.05 -1.40 26.43
CA ALA A 150 -2.17 -2.58 27.31
C ALA A 150 -0.83 -3.26 27.70
N ASP A 151 -0.47 -3.56 28.95
CA ASP A 151 -1.26 -3.88 30.17
C ASP A 151 -2.57 -4.63 29.90
#